data_AF-X5VHK2-F1
#
_entry.id   AF-X5VHK2-F1
#
_cell.length_a   1.000
_cell.length_b   1.000
_cell.length_c   1.000
_cell.angle_alpha   90.00
_cell.angle_beta   90.00
_cell.angle_gamma   90.00
#
_symmetry.space_group_name_H-M   'P 1'
#
loop_
_entity.id
_entity.type
_entity.pdbx_description
1 polymer ?
#
loop_
_entity_poly.entity_id
_entity_poly.type
_entity_poly.pdbx_seq_one_letter_code
_entity_poly.pdbx_strand_id
1 'polypeptide(L)'
;MDDYKELIEQAISANRRYDLRELRELCERLGMALPEPSDSAGALGAALMKELRRNRRYDQIQMLGETFIKAGYCTPRIWTIYAQALVDRGNQVAAIGILGNLALEASAEEFAKEASEIHGIRGRAWKDIAYEAIGQKRLDVAKRALKSSYECYSKGLETNPDDVGMLAWHGTQIVAVAHLAESHELPHDFGSKTELAKDILKRMAADYRGDGNDDPWIPTAAGEMCVALQDYAGARDWYQKAIGSERTDNFTLASAHRQLSQIWRIGEIEEGAIIGGLVLDALVEMGGGFHLTKGNADQLQALIGTTPPVSLVALRFAMKSAESIAMIRSGFAPLGTGFLVSAADIGLDPAIGQVVITNAHVVSDPSQSGAALPGDVQVTFQLQPGNKVYTVAKIVKCLSVGTHDCSVLKLNNDVSDIDPLEVVDLPLVMPPDPTAVVIGHPLGQEISFSFLDGRLVAFEPLAEAKPQRMHYRSPTDNGSSGSPVFNRNWKVVGIHHKYVENASPLDGKAGVYSANEGISMGSICRAFKAGLG
;
A
#
# COMPACT_ATOMS: atom_id res chain seq x y z
N MET A 1 -24.43 13.07 -24.52
CA MET A 1 -23.11 13.51 -24.04
C MET A 1 -23.34 13.99 -22.64
N ASP A 2 -22.76 13.30 -21.67
CA ASP A 2 -22.89 13.68 -20.26
C ASP A 2 -22.13 15.00 -20.03
N ASP A 3 -22.68 15.88 -19.20
CA ASP A 3 -21.99 17.11 -18.82
C ASP A 3 -20.79 16.75 -17.91
N TYR A 4 -19.59 17.21 -18.26
CA TYR A 4 -18.37 16.95 -17.51
C TYR A 4 -18.49 17.38 -16.03
N LYS A 5 -19.30 18.41 -15.74
CA LYS A 5 -19.58 18.86 -14.36
C LYS A 5 -20.32 17.80 -13.56
N GLU A 6 -21.34 17.20 -14.16
CA GLU A 6 -22.13 16.14 -13.54
C GLU A 6 -21.27 14.90 -13.28
N LEU A 7 -20.43 14.53 -14.23
CA LEU A 7 -19.48 13.42 -14.06
C LEU A 7 -18.50 13.65 -12.90
N ILE A 8 -18.01 14.89 -12.71
CA ILE A 8 -17.15 15.24 -11.59
C ILE A 8 -17.89 15.10 -10.25
N GLU A 9 -19.12 15.61 -10.15
CA GLU A 9 -19.93 15.49 -8.93
C GLU A 9 -20.24 14.03 -8.58
N GLN A 10 -20.62 13.23 -9.58
CA GLN A 10 -20.83 11.80 -9.44
C GLN A 10 -19.54 11.09 -8.98
N ALA A 11 -18.38 11.45 -9.54
CA ALA A 11 -17.10 10.84 -9.17
C ALA A 11 -16.72 11.17 -7.72
N ILE A 12 -16.96 12.40 -7.26
CA ILE A 12 -16.76 12.79 -5.86
C ILE A 12 -17.68 11.97 -4.94
N SER A 13 -18.96 11.82 -5.32
CA SER A 13 -19.92 11.01 -4.58
C SER A 13 -19.50 9.54 -4.49
N ALA A 14 -19.10 8.94 -5.61
CA ALA A 14 -18.59 7.57 -5.67
C ALA A 14 -17.34 7.39 -4.79
N ASN A 15 -16.39 8.34 -4.85
CA ASN A 15 -15.21 8.33 -3.98
C ASN A 15 -15.56 8.36 -2.49
N ARG A 16 -16.54 9.20 -2.09
CA ARG A 16 -17.01 9.30 -0.69
C ARG A 16 -17.77 8.07 -0.22
N ARG A 17 -18.47 7.39 -1.12
CA ARG A 17 -19.12 6.09 -0.87
C ARG A 17 -18.18 4.90 -0.97
N TYR A 18 -16.91 5.13 -1.28
CA TYR A 18 -15.91 4.09 -1.54
C TYR A 18 -16.31 3.13 -2.69
N ASP A 19 -17.13 3.60 -3.63
CA ASP A 19 -17.49 2.84 -4.84
C ASP A 19 -16.40 3.00 -5.90
N LEU A 20 -15.35 2.18 -5.79
CA LEU A 20 -14.14 2.29 -6.63
C LEU A 20 -14.40 1.94 -8.10
N ARG A 21 -15.43 1.13 -8.37
CA ARG A 21 -15.81 0.75 -9.72
C ARG A 21 -16.52 1.92 -10.39
N GLU A 22 -17.58 2.43 -9.78
CA GLU A 22 -18.31 3.58 -10.30
C GLU A 22 -17.36 4.78 -10.46
N LEU A 23 -16.47 5.00 -9.48
CA LEU A 23 -15.44 6.03 -9.58
C LEU A 23 -14.53 5.85 -10.80
N ARG A 24 -14.07 4.62 -11.09
CA ARG A 24 -13.23 4.35 -12.26
C ARG A 24 -13.98 4.64 -13.56
N GLU A 25 -15.19 4.11 -13.70
CA GLU A 25 -16.05 4.31 -14.88
C GLU A 25 -16.34 5.80 -15.11
N LEU A 26 -16.62 6.56 -14.05
CA LEU A 26 -16.86 8.00 -14.12
C LEU A 26 -15.61 8.77 -14.53
N CYS A 27 -14.43 8.41 -14.01
CA CYS A 27 -13.18 9.05 -14.40
C CYS A 27 -12.79 8.74 -15.86
N GLU A 28 -13.09 7.53 -16.37
CA GLU A 28 -12.89 7.17 -17.78
C GLU A 28 -13.85 7.96 -18.69
N ARG A 29 -15.13 8.03 -18.34
CA ARG A 29 -16.15 8.83 -19.05
C ARG A 29 -15.80 10.31 -19.05
N LEU A 30 -15.31 10.83 -17.93
CA LEU A 30 -14.88 12.22 -17.82
C LEU A 30 -13.82 12.56 -18.86
N GLY A 31 -12.85 11.67 -19.10
CA GLY A 31 -11.83 11.89 -20.11
C GLY A 31 -12.35 12.03 -21.53
N MET A 32 -13.46 11.36 -21.87
CA MET A 32 -14.13 11.49 -23.17
C MET A 32 -15.03 12.73 -23.25
N ALA A 33 -15.48 13.26 -22.10
CA ALA A 33 -16.41 14.37 -21.99
C ALA A 33 -15.72 15.71 -21.69
N LEU A 34 -14.39 15.74 -21.53
CA LEU A 34 -13.65 16.97 -21.24
C LEU A 34 -13.87 18.00 -22.36
N PRO A 35 -14.24 19.25 -22.01
CA PRO A 35 -14.30 20.31 -23.00
C PRO A 35 -12.89 20.76 -23.41
N GLU A 36 -12.83 21.65 -24.41
CA GLU A 36 -11.61 22.42 -24.69
C GLU A 36 -11.05 23.08 -23.42
N PRO A 37 -9.71 23.20 -23.28
CA PRO A 37 -9.08 23.76 -22.08
C PRO A 37 -9.67 25.10 -21.66
N SER A 38 -10.08 25.17 -20.39
CA SER A 38 -10.57 26.40 -19.76
C SER A 38 -10.29 26.39 -18.26
N ASP A 39 -10.13 27.57 -17.66
CA ASP A 39 -9.86 27.73 -16.24
C ASP A 39 -10.94 27.06 -15.37
N SER A 40 -12.20 27.16 -15.78
CA SER A 40 -13.32 26.57 -15.04
C SER A 40 -13.26 25.04 -15.03
N ALA A 41 -13.00 24.42 -16.18
CA ALA A 41 -12.90 22.96 -16.26
C ALA A 41 -11.63 22.44 -15.55
N GLY A 42 -10.51 23.16 -15.68
CA GLY A 42 -9.27 22.86 -14.96
C GLY A 42 -9.44 22.93 -13.43
N ALA A 43 -10.13 23.97 -12.93
CA ALA A 43 -10.41 24.12 -11.51
C ALA A 43 -11.30 22.98 -10.95
N LEU A 44 -12.32 22.56 -11.70
CA LEU A 44 -13.17 21.43 -11.31
C LEU A 44 -12.40 20.10 -11.32
N GLY A 45 -11.54 19.88 -12.32
CA GLY A 45 -10.63 18.73 -12.37
C GLY A 45 -9.68 18.68 -11.17
N ALA A 46 -9.07 19.82 -10.84
CA ALA A 46 -8.23 19.95 -9.64
C ALA A 46 -9.00 19.67 -8.34
N ALA A 47 -10.26 20.11 -8.24
CA ALA A 47 -11.12 19.82 -7.09
C ALA A 47 -11.41 18.33 -6.94
N LEU A 48 -11.75 17.63 -8.03
CA LEU A 48 -11.91 16.17 -8.03
C LEU A 48 -10.62 15.48 -7.58
N MET A 49 -9.48 15.81 -8.18
CA MET A 49 -8.20 15.20 -7.84
C MET A 49 -7.80 15.45 -6.37
N LYS A 50 -8.17 16.60 -5.80
CA LYS A 50 -7.99 16.88 -4.37
C LYS A 50 -8.83 15.96 -3.50
N GLU A 51 -10.10 15.73 -3.83
CA GLU A 51 -10.97 14.79 -3.10
C GLU A 51 -10.44 13.35 -3.20
N LEU A 52 -9.93 12.95 -4.38
CA LEU A 52 -9.30 11.65 -4.60
C LEU A 52 -8.02 11.49 -3.76
N ARG A 53 -7.23 12.56 -3.62
CA ARG A 53 -6.00 12.56 -2.82
C ARG A 53 -6.27 12.30 -1.35
N ARG A 54 -7.33 12.88 -0.78
CA ARG A 54 -7.73 12.64 0.63
C ARG A 54 -7.88 11.15 0.93
N ASN A 55 -8.41 10.40 -0.02
CA ASN A 55 -8.63 8.96 0.08
C ASN A 55 -7.53 8.13 -0.61
N ARG A 56 -6.38 8.73 -0.95
CA ARG A 56 -5.22 8.06 -1.53
C ARG A 56 -5.54 7.27 -2.82
N ARG A 57 -6.45 7.78 -3.65
CA ARG A 57 -6.86 7.18 -4.93
C ARG A 57 -5.84 7.44 -6.05
N TYR A 58 -4.60 7.01 -5.85
CA TYR A 58 -3.49 7.40 -6.72
C TYR A 58 -3.61 6.90 -8.16
N ASP A 59 -4.23 5.75 -8.40
CA ASP A 59 -4.49 5.26 -9.75
C ASP A 59 -5.44 6.19 -10.52
N GLN A 60 -6.54 6.60 -9.89
CA GLN A 60 -7.49 7.53 -10.50
C GLN A 60 -6.88 8.92 -10.68
N ILE A 61 -6.06 9.38 -9.72
CA ILE A 61 -5.33 10.65 -9.83
C ILE A 61 -4.36 10.61 -11.02
N GLN A 62 -3.59 9.54 -11.18
CA GLN A 62 -2.69 9.41 -12.33
C GLN A 62 -3.46 9.38 -13.64
N MET A 63 -4.52 8.57 -13.73
CA MET A 63 -5.34 8.48 -14.93
C MET A 63 -5.92 9.84 -15.32
N LEU A 64 -6.52 10.57 -14.37
CA LEU A 64 -7.07 11.90 -14.62
C LEU A 64 -5.96 12.90 -14.97
N GLY A 65 -4.86 12.91 -14.22
CA GLY A 65 -3.73 13.81 -14.48
C GLY A 65 -3.20 13.67 -15.90
N GLU A 66 -2.98 12.43 -16.36
CA GLU A 66 -2.58 12.16 -17.73
C GLU A 66 -3.64 12.61 -18.75
N THR A 67 -4.92 12.35 -18.48
CA THR A 67 -6.03 12.73 -19.35
C THR A 67 -6.14 14.25 -19.53
N PHE A 68 -6.12 15.02 -18.44
CA PHE A 68 -6.15 16.48 -18.49
C PHE A 68 -4.94 17.05 -19.25
N ILE A 69 -3.74 16.53 -18.98
CA ILE A 69 -2.52 16.99 -19.67
C ILE A 69 -2.55 16.67 -21.16
N LYS A 70 -2.97 15.45 -21.55
CA LYS A 70 -3.12 15.05 -22.96
C LYS A 70 -4.18 15.89 -23.69
N ALA A 71 -5.21 16.36 -22.97
CA ALA A 71 -6.23 17.27 -23.47
C ALA A 71 -5.78 18.74 -23.55
N GLY A 72 -4.53 19.06 -23.17
CA GLY A 72 -3.97 20.42 -23.28
C GLY A 72 -4.22 21.32 -22.07
N TYR A 73 -4.65 20.78 -20.93
CA TYR A 73 -4.84 21.58 -19.72
C TYR A 73 -3.50 21.89 -19.03
N CYS A 74 -3.19 23.18 -18.89
CA CYS A 74 -2.00 23.66 -18.20
C CYS A 74 -2.25 24.09 -16.74
N THR A 75 -3.38 23.69 -16.14
CA THR A 75 -3.73 24.05 -14.76
C THR A 75 -2.70 23.51 -13.76
N PRO A 76 -1.87 24.36 -13.09
CA PRO A 76 -0.73 23.87 -12.32
C PRO A 76 -1.10 22.92 -11.17
N ARG A 77 -2.25 23.13 -10.52
CA ARG A 77 -2.74 22.26 -9.44
C ARG A 77 -3.03 20.82 -9.89
N ILE A 78 -3.44 20.60 -11.15
CA ILE A 78 -3.60 19.24 -11.71
C ILE A 78 -2.23 18.55 -11.78
N TRP A 79 -1.23 19.28 -12.28
CA TRP A 79 0.13 18.78 -12.43
C TRP A 79 0.79 18.49 -11.08
N THR A 80 0.59 19.33 -10.06
CA THR A 80 1.13 19.08 -8.72
C THR A 80 0.48 17.87 -8.05
N ILE A 81 -0.85 17.73 -8.12
CA ILE A 81 -1.52 16.53 -7.55
C ILE A 81 -1.13 15.25 -8.31
N TYR A 82 -0.96 15.32 -9.63
CA TYR A 82 -0.45 14.19 -10.41
C TYR A 82 0.98 13.83 -10.03
N ALA A 83 1.89 14.81 -9.95
CA ALA A 83 3.27 14.58 -9.53
C ALA A 83 3.34 13.96 -8.12
N GLN A 84 2.49 14.42 -7.19
CA GLN A 84 2.38 13.83 -5.85
C GLN A 84 1.98 12.36 -5.92
N ALA A 85 0.99 11.99 -6.74
CA ALA A 85 0.61 10.58 -6.95
C ALA A 85 1.75 9.76 -7.56
N LEU A 86 2.53 10.32 -8.49
CA LEU A 86 3.72 9.64 -9.01
C LEU A 86 4.75 9.37 -7.90
N VAL A 87 5.02 10.34 -7.02
CA VAL A 87 5.93 10.12 -5.87
C VAL A 87 5.39 9.03 -4.95
N ASP A 88 4.09 9.07 -4.61
CA ASP A 88 3.46 8.06 -3.75
C ASP A 88 3.47 6.64 -4.35
N ARG A 89 3.63 6.51 -5.67
CA ARG A 89 3.77 5.25 -6.39
C ARG A 89 5.23 4.84 -6.65
N GLY A 90 6.21 5.55 -6.10
CA GLY A 90 7.63 5.26 -6.31
C GLY A 90 8.16 5.68 -7.68
N ASN A 91 7.51 6.63 -8.36
CA ASN A 91 7.92 7.16 -9.65
C ASN A 91 8.55 8.57 -9.51
N GLN A 92 9.53 8.71 -8.61
CA GLN A 92 10.10 10.01 -8.23
C GLN A 92 10.74 10.76 -9.40
N VAL A 93 11.46 10.05 -10.28
CA VAL A 93 12.11 10.65 -11.46
C VAL A 93 11.07 11.22 -12.43
N ALA A 94 9.97 10.52 -12.65
CA ALA A 94 8.87 11.00 -13.49
C ALA A 94 8.20 12.25 -12.87
N ALA A 95 7.99 12.25 -11.55
CA ALA A 95 7.45 13.40 -10.83
C ALA A 95 8.34 14.64 -10.94
N ILE A 96 9.67 14.48 -10.85
CA ILE A 96 10.62 15.58 -11.06
C ILE A 96 10.54 16.10 -12.50
N GLY A 97 10.47 15.19 -13.49
CA GLY A 97 10.38 15.56 -14.90
C GLY A 97 9.11 16.35 -15.22
N ILE A 98 7.95 15.89 -14.74
CA ILE A 98 6.68 16.55 -15.05
C ILE A 98 6.56 17.93 -14.41
N LEU A 99 7.07 18.11 -13.19
CA LEU A 99 7.12 19.42 -12.53
C LEU A 99 8.17 20.35 -13.18
N GLY A 100 9.21 19.79 -13.79
CA GLY A 100 10.14 20.54 -14.63
C GLY A 100 9.47 21.07 -15.89
N ASN A 101 8.65 20.24 -16.56
CA ASN A 101 7.88 20.65 -17.73
C ASN A 101 6.81 21.68 -17.39
N LEU A 102 6.13 21.56 -16.26
CA LEU A 102 5.17 22.58 -15.80
C LEU A 102 5.81 23.97 -15.73
N ALA A 103 7.07 24.07 -15.32
CA ALA A 103 7.79 25.34 -15.26
C ALA A 103 8.05 25.97 -16.65
N LEU A 104 7.98 25.18 -17.72
CA LEU A 104 8.12 25.63 -19.11
C LEU A 104 6.77 25.98 -19.75
N GLU A 105 5.71 25.26 -19.37
CA GLU A 105 4.37 25.37 -19.96
C GLU A 105 3.48 26.42 -19.27
N ALA A 106 3.58 26.56 -17.94
CA ALA A 106 2.75 27.49 -17.18
C ALA A 106 3.26 28.94 -17.30
N SER A 107 2.35 29.91 -17.25
CA SER A 107 2.75 31.30 -17.08
C SER A 107 3.46 31.50 -15.73
N ALA A 108 4.31 32.54 -15.65
CA ALA A 108 5.03 32.85 -14.41
C ALA A 108 4.07 33.10 -13.22
N GLU A 109 2.90 33.70 -13.49
CA GLU A 109 1.89 33.96 -12.47
C GLU A 109 1.22 32.66 -11.97
N GLU A 110 0.84 31.77 -12.88
CA GLU A 110 0.23 30.49 -12.54
C GLU A 110 1.22 29.57 -11.81
N PHE A 111 2.47 29.56 -12.25
CA PHE A 111 3.54 28.84 -11.58
C PHE A 111 3.76 29.37 -10.15
N ALA A 112 3.78 30.70 -9.98
CA ALA A 112 3.97 31.33 -8.67
C ALA A 112 2.86 30.95 -7.67
N LYS A 113 1.61 30.80 -8.13
CA LYS A 113 0.47 30.38 -7.28
C LYS A 113 0.64 28.98 -6.68
N GLU A 114 1.39 28.10 -7.35
CA GLU A 114 1.65 26.72 -6.92
C GLU A 114 3.12 26.48 -6.53
N ALA A 115 3.95 27.53 -6.47
CA ALA A 115 5.39 27.40 -6.28
C ALA A 115 5.75 26.61 -5.02
N SER A 116 5.05 26.86 -3.91
CA SER A 116 5.21 26.12 -2.65
C SER A 116 4.99 24.62 -2.84
N GLU A 117 3.92 24.21 -3.55
CA GLU A 117 3.62 22.81 -3.80
C GLU A 117 4.59 22.14 -4.76
N ILE A 118 4.97 22.83 -5.83
CA ILE A 118 5.95 22.35 -6.80
C ILE A 118 7.27 22.06 -6.09
N HIS A 119 7.73 22.99 -5.25
CA HIS A 119 8.95 22.83 -4.49
C HIS A 119 8.83 21.73 -3.44
N GLY A 120 7.72 21.64 -2.71
CA GLY A 120 7.48 20.58 -1.71
C GLY A 120 7.51 19.18 -2.31
N ILE A 121 6.83 18.97 -3.45
CA ILE A 121 6.76 17.65 -4.11
C ILE A 121 8.12 17.27 -4.71
N ARG A 122 8.82 18.22 -5.35
CA ARG A 122 10.19 17.97 -5.84
C ARG A 122 11.15 17.65 -4.70
N GLY A 123 11.04 18.38 -3.59
CA GLY A 123 11.78 18.09 -2.36
C GLY A 123 11.51 16.67 -1.88
N ARG A 124 10.24 16.25 -1.85
CA ARG A 124 9.86 14.89 -1.45
C ARG A 124 10.44 13.83 -2.38
N ALA A 125 10.32 14.01 -3.68
CA ALA A 125 10.87 13.11 -4.69
C ALA A 125 12.39 12.92 -4.50
N TRP A 126 13.14 14.01 -4.30
CA TRP A 126 14.57 13.93 -4.02
C TRP A 126 14.89 13.30 -2.67
N LYS A 127 14.09 13.55 -1.64
CA LYS A 127 14.26 12.91 -0.32
C LYS A 127 14.07 11.38 -0.40
N ASP A 128 13.06 10.92 -1.13
CA ASP A 128 12.80 9.50 -1.31
C ASP A 128 13.91 8.83 -2.14
N ILE A 129 14.41 9.49 -3.19
CA ILE A 129 15.61 9.04 -3.94
C ILE A 129 16.84 8.94 -3.03
N ALA A 130 17.03 9.91 -2.12
CA ALA A 130 18.13 9.86 -1.17
C ALA A 130 18.01 8.65 -0.22
N TYR A 131 16.80 8.41 0.31
CA TYR A 131 16.51 7.28 1.19
C TYR A 131 16.81 5.93 0.49
N GLU A 132 16.33 5.75 -0.75
CA GLU A 132 16.63 4.55 -1.55
C GLU A 132 18.13 4.39 -1.81
N ALA A 133 18.82 5.47 -2.15
CA ALA A 133 20.26 5.47 -2.39
C ALA A 133 21.06 5.08 -1.14
N ILE A 134 20.65 5.54 0.05
CA ILE A 134 21.22 5.14 1.34
C ILE A 134 21.06 3.63 1.54
N GLY A 135 19.86 3.08 1.34
CA GLY A 135 19.60 1.64 1.45
C GLY A 135 20.46 0.80 0.50
N GLN A 136 20.79 1.34 -0.67
CA GLN A 136 21.67 0.71 -1.67
C GLN A 136 23.16 1.02 -1.46
N LYS A 137 23.53 1.73 -0.37
CA LYS A 137 24.90 2.16 -0.05
C LYS A 137 25.53 3.06 -1.13
N ARG A 138 24.71 3.82 -1.88
CA ARG A 138 25.14 4.78 -2.90
C ARG A 138 25.25 6.19 -2.31
N LEU A 139 26.20 6.38 -1.40
CA LEU A 139 26.28 7.58 -0.56
C LEU A 139 26.49 8.90 -1.34
N ASP A 140 27.23 8.88 -2.45
CA ASP A 140 27.38 10.07 -3.30
C ASP A 140 26.07 10.49 -3.98
N VAL A 141 25.24 9.52 -4.36
CA VAL A 141 23.91 9.77 -4.91
C VAL A 141 23.01 10.33 -3.82
N ALA A 142 23.03 9.71 -2.63
CA ALA A 142 22.27 10.18 -1.47
C ALA A 142 22.62 11.62 -1.12
N LYS A 143 23.91 11.96 -1.02
CA LYS A 143 24.39 13.31 -0.72
C LYS A 143 23.87 14.35 -1.72
N ARG A 144 23.96 14.06 -3.03
CA ARG A 144 23.43 14.96 -4.06
C ARG A 144 21.90 15.11 -3.97
N ALA A 145 21.19 14.01 -3.74
CA ALA A 145 19.74 14.01 -3.63
C ALA A 145 19.27 14.77 -2.38
N LEU A 146 19.93 14.61 -1.21
CA LEU A 146 19.62 15.38 0.00
C LEU A 146 19.85 16.88 -0.22
N LYS A 147 20.93 17.27 -0.91
CA LYS A 147 21.17 18.68 -1.25
C LYS A 147 20.05 19.24 -2.14
N SER A 148 19.68 18.53 -3.22
CA SER A 148 18.56 18.92 -4.07
C SER A 148 17.23 19.00 -3.31
N SER A 149 17.01 18.08 -2.37
CA SER A 149 15.83 18.07 -1.51
C SER A 149 15.80 19.29 -0.60
N TYR A 150 16.91 19.62 0.06
CA TYR A 150 17.04 20.80 0.91
C TYR A 150 16.77 22.08 0.12
N GLU A 151 17.43 22.25 -1.03
CA GLU A 151 17.23 23.44 -1.89
C GLU A 151 15.77 23.60 -2.33
N CYS A 152 15.05 22.50 -2.58
CA CYS A 152 13.63 22.56 -2.90
C CYS A 152 12.81 23.06 -1.70
N TYR A 153 12.97 22.47 -0.51
CA TYR A 153 12.21 22.91 0.66
C TYR A 153 12.56 24.33 1.10
N SER A 154 13.82 24.76 0.99
CA SER A 154 14.21 26.15 1.27
C SER A 154 13.50 27.13 0.34
N LYS A 155 13.44 26.85 -0.97
CA LYS A 155 12.67 27.67 -1.93
C LYS A 155 11.18 27.65 -1.65
N GLY A 156 10.63 26.51 -1.21
CA GLY A 156 9.24 26.41 -0.77
C GLY A 156 8.94 27.31 0.43
N LEU A 157 9.82 27.31 1.43
CA LEU A 157 9.71 28.16 2.62
C LEU A 157 9.83 29.65 2.28
N GLU A 158 10.69 30.01 1.33
CA GLU A 158 10.87 31.39 0.83
C GLU A 158 9.61 31.97 0.18
N THR A 159 8.65 31.14 -0.26
CA THR A 159 7.40 31.63 -0.87
C THR A 159 6.53 32.41 0.10
N ASN A 160 6.53 32.06 1.39
CA ASN A 160 5.85 32.79 2.46
C ASN A 160 6.51 32.47 3.83
N PRO A 161 7.63 33.14 4.18
CA PRO A 161 8.48 32.76 5.32
C PRO A 161 7.84 32.92 6.70
N ASP A 162 6.86 33.82 6.82
CA ASP A 162 6.19 34.15 8.09
C ASP A 162 5.01 33.21 8.37
N ASP A 163 4.53 32.49 7.35
CA ASP A 163 3.40 31.57 7.47
C ASP A 163 3.79 30.27 8.20
N VAL A 164 3.06 29.96 9.27
CA VAL A 164 3.30 28.76 10.08
C VAL A 164 2.95 27.48 9.32
N GLY A 165 2.03 27.55 8.35
CA GLY A 165 1.77 26.44 7.43
C GLY A 165 2.98 26.11 6.55
N MET A 166 3.70 27.11 6.05
CA MET A 166 4.95 26.91 5.31
C MET A 166 6.05 26.29 6.18
N LEU A 167 6.12 26.62 7.47
CA LEU A 167 7.03 25.94 8.40
C LEU A 167 6.61 24.49 8.65
N ALA A 168 5.32 24.26 8.89
CA ALA A 168 4.76 22.93 9.09
C ALA A 168 5.04 22.01 7.93
N TRP A 169 4.96 22.57 6.73
CA TRP A 169 5.31 21.83 5.54
C TRP A 169 6.82 21.80 5.27
N HIS A 170 7.43 22.90 4.85
CA HIS A 170 8.81 22.91 4.34
C HIS A 170 9.85 22.86 5.46
N GLY A 171 9.63 23.60 6.54
CA GLY A 171 10.55 23.66 7.69
C GLY A 171 10.77 22.29 8.33
N THR A 172 9.69 21.57 8.61
CA THR A 172 9.73 20.18 9.10
C THR A 172 10.55 19.27 8.19
N GLN A 173 10.40 19.43 6.88
CA GLN A 173 11.09 18.60 5.91
C GLN A 173 12.58 18.93 5.82
N ILE A 174 12.98 20.19 6.04
CA ILE A 174 14.38 20.57 6.17
C ILE A 174 15.02 19.87 7.38
N VAL A 175 14.33 19.83 8.52
CA VAL A 175 14.78 19.09 9.71
C VAL A 175 14.93 17.60 9.41
N ALA A 176 13.97 16.99 8.72
CA ALA A 176 14.05 15.60 8.28
C ALA A 176 15.24 15.32 7.33
N VAL A 177 15.54 16.24 6.41
CA VAL A 177 16.70 16.13 5.50
C VAL A 177 18.02 16.25 6.27
N ALA A 178 18.12 17.18 7.22
CA ALA A 178 19.26 17.29 8.11
C ALA A 178 19.44 16.02 8.96
N HIS A 179 18.36 15.47 9.51
CA HIS A 179 18.39 14.20 10.24
C HIS A 179 18.95 13.05 9.40
N LEU A 180 18.48 12.85 8.16
CA LEU A 180 19.01 11.79 7.29
C LEU A 180 20.51 11.96 7.00
N ALA A 181 20.96 13.20 6.78
CA ALA A 181 22.38 13.48 6.54
C ALA A 181 23.21 13.13 7.78
N GLU A 182 22.80 13.60 8.95
CA GLU A 182 23.48 13.37 10.23
C GLU A 182 23.50 11.87 10.60
N SER A 183 22.38 11.17 10.52
CA SER A 183 22.24 9.75 10.86
C SER A 183 23.08 8.80 10.00
N HIS A 184 23.54 9.27 8.84
CA HIS A 184 24.39 8.52 7.93
C HIS A 184 25.78 9.17 7.72
N GLU A 185 26.16 10.10 8.59
CA GLU A 185 27.47 10.78 8.58
C GLU A 185 27.80 11.45 7.23
N LEU A 186 26.77 11.89 6.51
CA LEU A 186 26.92 12.55 5.21
C LEU A 186 27.24 14.04 5.42
N PRO A 187 28.33 14.58 4.84
CA PRO A 187 28.66 16.00 4.98
C PRO A 187 27.58 16.90 4.37
N HIS A 188 27.09 17.87 5.14
CA HIS A 188 26.02 18.80 4.76
C HIS A 188 26.17 20.16 5.45
N ASP A 189 25.47 21.17 4.94
CA ASP A 189 25.44 22.56 5.41
C ASP A 189 24.03 23.05 5.75
N PHE A 190 23.11 22.12 6.02
CA PHE A 190 21.67 22.38 6.21
C PHE A 190 21.31 23.03 7.57
N GLY A 191 22.30 23.29 8.42
CA GLY A 191 22.10 23.69 9.82
C GLY A 191 21.90 22.52 10.77
N SER A 192 21.87 22.80 12.07
CA SER A 192 21.63 21.79 13.11
C SER A 192 20.16 21.39 13.15
N LYS A 193 19.86 20.09 12.98
CA LYS A 193 18.48 19.60 13.09
C LYS A 193 17.81 20.00 14.42
N THR A 194 18.58 20.01 15.51
CA THR A 194 18.07 20.24 16.87
C THR A 194 17.67 21.69 17.07
N GLU A 195 18.49 22.64 16.64
CA GLU A 195 18.15 24.06 16.78
C GLU A 195 17.00 24.46 15.86
N LEU A 196 16.98 23.93 14.63
CA LEU A 196 15.86 24.11 13.71
C LEU A 196 14.55 23.55 14.27
N ALA A 197 14.57 22.31 14.80
CA ALA A 197 13.37 21.69 15.38
C ALA A 197 12.83 22.47 16.59
N LYS A 198 13.70 23.00 17.45
CA LYS A 198 13.28 23.85 18.59
C LYS A 198 12.57 25.11 18.14
N ASP A 199 13.13 25.83 17.16
CA ASP A 199 12.55 27.07 16.66
C ASP A 199 11.20 26.84 15.99
N ILE A 200 11.12 25.82 15.12
CA ILE A 200 9.90 25.44 14.41
C ILE A 200 8.81 25.02 15.41
N LEU A 201 9.13 24.14 16.36
CA LEU A 201 8.18 23.68 17.38
C LEU A 201 7.64 24.85 18.21
N LYS A 202 8.51 25.79 18.61
CA LYS A 202 8.11 26.97 19.37
C LYS A 202 7.10 27.83 18.60
N ARG A 203 7.33 28.05 17.30
CA ARG A 203 6.42 28.83 16.44
C ARG A 203 5.08 28.12 16.25
N MET A 204 5.08 26.81 16.00
CA MET A 204 3.85 26.01 15.88
C MET A 204 3.03 26.00 17.16
N ALA A 205 3.69 25.82 18.32
CA ALA A 205 3.02 25.81 19.61
C ALA A 205 2.37 27.16 19.95
N ALA A 206 2.94 28.27 19.48
CA ALA A 206 2.38 29.60 19.67
C ALA A 206 1.18 29.88 18.75
N ASP A 207 1.14 29.28 17.56
CA ASP A 207 0.06 29.47 16.58
C ASP A 207 -1.15 28.55 16.83
N TYR A 208 -0.91 27.33 17.34
CA TYR A 208 -1.95 26.34 17.59
C TYR A 208 -2.97 26.80 18.63
N ARG A 209 -4.25 26.92 18.22
CA ARG A 209 -5.33 27.43 19.09
C ARG A 209 -6.07 26.33 19.84
N GLY A 210 -6.14 25.12 19.30
CA GLY A 210 -6.91 24.01 19.85
C GLY A 210 -8.43 24.23 19.78
N ASP A 211 -8.89 25.09 18.86
CA ASP A 211 -10.30 25.46 18.69
C ASP A 211 -11.03 24.60 17.64
N GLY A 212 -10.34 23.60 17.06
CA GLY A 212 -10.83 22.74 15.98
C GLY A 212 -10.69 23.34 14.58
N ASN A 213 -10.26 24.61 14.45
CA ASN A 213 -10.04 25.29 13.17
C ASN A 213 -8.56 25.35 12.76
N ASP A 214 -7.65 24.79 13.56
CA ASP A 214 -6.24 24.69 13.17
C ASP A 214 -6.07 23.81 11.92
N ASP A 215 -5.04 24.10 11.14
CA ASP A 215 -4.64 23.23 10.03
C ASP A 215 -4.09 21.92 10.62
N PRO A 216 -4.62 20.74 10.24
CA PRO A 216 -4.19 19.46 10.78
C PRO A 216 -2.69 19.16 10.52
N TRP A 217 -2.05 19.82 9.56
CA TRP A 217 -0.60 19.70 9.33
C TRP A 217 0.24 20.27 10.48
N ILE A 218 -0.26 21.28 11.20
CA ILE A 218 0.46 21.93 12.31
C ILE A 218 0.72 20.94 13.47
N PRO A 219 -0.30 20.29 14.07
CA PRO A 219 -0.06 19.36 15.17
C PRO A 219 0.74 18.12 14.72
N THR A 220 0.60 17.63 13.48
CA THR A 220 1.45 16.53 13.00
C THR A 220 2.91 16.94 12.86
N ALA A 221 3.17 18.13 12.32
CA ALA A 221 4.52 18.66 12.17
C ALA A 221 5.18 18.96 13.53
N ALA A 222 4.42 19.52 14.47
CA ALA A 222 4.89 19.73 15.84
C ALA A 222 5.25 18.40 16.53
N GLY A 223 4.44 17.36 16.32
CA GLY A 223 4.75 16.00 16.79
C GLY A 223 6.05 15.46 16.21
N GLU A 224 6.31 15.68 14.91
CA GLU A 224 7.57 15.32 14.26
C GLU A 224 8.77 16.12 14.82
N MET A 225 8.61 17.40 15.14
CA MET A 225 9.67 18.19 15.78
C MET A 225 9.97 17.69 17.21
N CYS A 226 8.96 17.30 17.98
CA CYS A 226 9.17 16.64 19.26
C CYS A 226 9.97 15.33 19.11
N VAL A 227 9.68 14.51 18.08
CA VAL A 227 10.48 13.33 17.75
C VAL A 227 11.94 13.71 17.42
N ALA A 228 12.15 14.76 16.63
CA ALA A 228 13.49 15.25 16.30
C ALA A 228 14.30 15.69 17.54
N LEU A 229 13.60 16.14 18.59
CA LEU A 229 14.15 16.55 19.88
C LEU A 229 14.20 15.42 20.91
N GLN A 230 13.77 14.21 20.54
CA GLN A 230 13.64 13.05 21.44
C GLN A 230 12.66 13.29 22.61
N ASP A 231 11.73 14.23 22.45
CA ASP A 231 10.61 14.47 23.37
C ASP A 231 9.41 13.61 22.97
N TYR A 232 9.46 12.31 23.25
CA TYR A 232 8.41 11.38 22.85
C TYR A 232 7.08 11.61 23.57
N ALA A 233 7.12 12.14 24.80
CA ALA A 233 5.91 12.51 25.53
C ALA A 233 5.19 13.68 24.83
N GLY A 234 5.92 14.75 24.51
CA GLY A 234 5.38 15.88 23.75
C GLY A 234 4.92 15.46 22.35
N ALA A 235 5.66 14.57 21.68
CA ALA A 235 5.27 14.04 20.37
C ALA A 235 3.92 13.33 20.42
N ARG A 236 3.71 12.45 21.41
CA ARG A 236 2.44 11.74 21.60
C ARG A 236 1.27 12.72 21.79
N ASP A 237 1.45 13.73 22.63
CA ASP A 237 0.40 14.72 22.90
C ASP A 237 0.02 15.51 21.63
N TRP A 238 0.99 15.84 20.78
CA TRP A 238 0.76 16.49 19.50
C TRP A 238 0.04 15.58 18.49
N TYR A 239 0.41 14.31 18.39
CA TYR A 239 -0.30 13.37 17.53
C TYR A 239 -1.72 13.09 18.01
N GLN A 240 -1.98 13.08 19.32
CA GLN A 240 -3.35 13.00 19.86
C GLN A 240 -4.20 14.20 19.46
N LYS A 241 -3.64 15.42 19.47
CA LYS A 241 -4.32 16.62 18.97
C LYS A 241 -4.64 16.51 17.48
N ALA A 242 -3.71 16.01 16.68
CA ALA A 242 -3.94 15.79 15.26
C ALA A 242 -5.07 14.76 15.04
N ILE A 243 -5.05 13.63 15.74
CA ILE A 243 -6.06 12.57 15.62
C ILE A 243 -7.44 13.05 16.09
N GLY A 244 -7.50 13.87 17.15
CA GLY A 244 -8.74 14.42 17.67
C GLY A 244 -9.39 15.51 16.82
N SER A 245 -8.73 15.98 15.77
CA SER A 245 -9.27 17.01 14.87
C SER A 245 -10.14 16.40 13.79
N GLU A 246 -11.39 16.89 13.66
CA GLU A 246 -12.31 16.49 12.58
C GLU A 246 -11.82 16.87 11.17
N ARG A 247 -10.81 17.74 11.08
CA ARG A 247 -10.22 18.17 9.80
C ARG A 247 -9.10 17.25 9.32
N THR A 248 -8.63 16.33 10.16
CA THR A 248 -7.56 15.40 9.82
C THR A 248 -8.09 14.32 8.88
N ASP A 249 -7.44 14.18 7.72
CA ASP A 249 -7.80 13.17 6.73
C ASP A 249 -6.79 12.01 6.66
N ASN A 250 -7.17 10.95 5.94
CA ASN A 250 -6.36 9.77 5.70
C ASN A 250 -4.98 10.10 5.09
N PHE A 251 -4.90 11.14 4.26
CA PHE A 251 -3.66 11.54 3.62
C PHE A 251 -2.70 12.20 4.62
N THR A 252 -3.20 13.05 5.52
CA THR A 252 -2.40 13.68 6.58
C THR A 252 -1.78 12.63 7.51
N LEU A 253 -2.57 11.70 8.06
CA LEU A 253 -2.02 10.67 8.96
C LEU A 253 -1.10 9.67 8.24
N ALA A 254 -1.43 9.26 7.01
CA ALA A 254 -0.56 8.38 6.24
C ALA A 254 0.79 9.05 5.95
N SER A 255 0.78 10.36 5.67
CA SER A 255 2.01 11.14 5.45
C SER A 255 2.87 11.20 6.71
N ALA A 256 2.24 11.47 7.87
CA ALA A 256 2.92 11.48 9.16
C ALA A 256 3.50 10.11 9.52
N HIS A 257 2.70 9.04 9.45
CA HIS A 257 3.15 7.67 9.72
C HIS A 257 4.35 7.29 8.84
N ARG A 258 4.32 7.66 7.56
CA ARG A 258 5.44 7.41 6.64
C ARG A 258 6.71 8.14 7.08
N GLN A 259 6.62 9.42 7.48
CA GLN A 259 7.80 10.15 7.98
C GLN A 259 8.37 9.47 9.23
N LEU A 260 7.50 9.17 10.20
CA LEU A 260 7.88 8.53 11.45
C LEU A 260 8.58 7.18 11.24
N SER A 261 8.06 6.35 10.35
CA SER A 261 8.62 5.03 10.07
C SER A 261 9.88 5.07 9.19
N GLN A 262 9.85 5.77 8.06
CA GLN A 262 10.94 5.74 7.08
C GLN A 262 12.10 6.65 7.46
N ILE A 263 11.82 7.88 7.91
CA ILE A 263 12.87 8.89 8.14
C ILE A 263 13.38 8.79 9.57
N TRP A 264 12.46 8.80 10.52
CA TRP A 264 12.81 8.85 11.94
C TRP A 264 13.02 7.47 12.55
N ARG A 265 12.59 6.41 11.85
CA ARG A 265 12.70 5.01 12.29
C ARG A 265 12.24 4.83 13.74
N ILE A 266 11.19 5.55 14.14
CA ILE A 266 10.81 5.67 15.56
C ILE A 266 10.44 4.33 16.18
N GLY A 267 10.03 3.35 15.37
CA GLY A 267 9.69 2.02 15.89
C GLY A 267 10.89 1.22 16.38
N GLU A 268 12.14 1.65 16.13
CA GLU A 268 13.35 1.05 16.72
C GLU A 268 13.54 1.41 18.19
N ILE A 269 12.70 2.31 18.70
CA ILE A 269 12.71 2.84 20.06
C ILE A 269 11.36 2.50 20.68
N GLU A 270 11.34 2.03 21.93
CA GLU A 270 10.11 1.60 22.60
C GLU A 270 9.06 2.73 22.67
N GLU A 271 9.46 3.91 23.14
CA GLU A 271 8.58 5.08 23.23
C GLU A 271 8.15 5.60 21.85
N GLY A 272 9.03 5.51 20.86
CA GLY A 272 8.73 5.87 19.47
C GLY A 272 7.74 4.92 18.82
N ALA A 273 7.85 3.62 19.08
CA ALA A 273 6.91 2.62 18.60
C ALA A 273 5.48 2.90 19.12
N ILE A 274 5.31 3.41 20.36
CA ILE A 274 4.01 3.83 20.92
C ILE A 274 3.34 4.87 20.02
N ILE A 275 4.11 5.89 19.62
CA ILE A 275 3.62 6.98 18.77
C ILE A 275 3.28 6.45 17.36
N GLY A 276 4.14 5.61 16.79
CA GLY A 276 3.90 4.99 15.49
C GLY A 276 2.62 4.17 15.46
N GLY A 277 2.40 3.34 16.49
CA GLY A 277 1.18 2.57 16.67
C GLY A 277 -0.07 3.44 16.81
N LEU A 278 -0.01 4.50 17.63
CA LEU A 278 -1.11 5.45 17.80
C LEU A 278 -1.57 6.07 16.46
N VAL A 279 -0.63 6.51 15.63
CA VAL A 279 -0.96 7.12 14.32
C VAL A 279 -1.49 6.07 13.35
N LEU A 280 -0.94 4.85 13.40
CA LEU A 280 -1.40 3.73 12.57
C LEU A 280 -2.82 3.30 12.92
N ASP A 281 -3.15 3.18 14.21
CA ASP A 281 -4.47 2.82 14.69
C ASP A 281 -5.53 3.81 14.20
N ALA A 282 -5.27 5.12 14.34
CA ALA A 282 -6.16 6.16 13.84
C ALA A 282 -6.32 6.12 12.30
N LEU A 283 -5.25 5.80 11.56
CA LEU A 283 -5.31 5.62 10.11
C LEU A 283 -6.18 4.41 9.71
N VAL A 284 -6.10 3.32 10.48
CA VAL A 284 -6.92 2.11 10.28
C VAL A 284 -8.39 2.39 10.58
N GLU A 285 -8.70 3.11 11.66
CA GLU A 285 -10.08 3.51 12.01
C GLU A 285 -10.73 4.38 10.94
N MET A 286 -9.95 5.22 10.25
CA MET A 286 -10.41 6.04 9.12
C MET A 286 -10.49 5.29 7.77
N GLY A 287 -10.23 3.98 7.75
CA GLY A 287 -10.37 3.13 6.56
C GLY A 287 -9.21 3.18 5.56
N GLY A 288 -7.99 3.51 6.01
CA GLY A 288 -6.78 3.54 5.18
C GLY A 288 -6.11 2.18 4.99
N GLY A 289 -5.71 1.82 3.77
CA GLY A 289 -4.94 0.60 3.47
C GLY A 289 -3.44 0.79 3.72
N PHE A 290 -2.73 -0.25 4.17
CA PHE A 290 -1.32 -0.16 4.59
C PHE A 290 -0.39 -1.15 3.88
N HIS A 291 0.86 -0.74 3.64
CA HIS A 291 1.94 -1.55 3.04
C HIS A 291 3.02 -1.77 4.11
N LEU A 292 3.42 -3.02 4.35
CA LEU A 292 4.40 -3.40 5.37
C LEU A 292 5.75 -3.74 4.74
N THR A 293 6.83 -3.13 5.23
CA THR A 293 8.22 -3.53 4.95
C THR A 293 8.77 -4.38 6.10
N LYS A 294 9.87 -5.11 5.87
CA LYS A 294 10.53 -5.95 6.89
C LYS A 294 10.90 -5.19 8.18
N GLY A 295 11.25 -3.91 8.08
CA GLY A 295 11.57 -3.06 9.24
C GLY A 295 10.37 -2.75 10.13
N ASN A 296 9.15 -2.80 9.61
CA ASN A 296 7.93 -2.50 10.36
C ASN A 296 7.38 -3.72 11.12
N ALA A 297 7.81 -4.94 10.74
CA ALA A 297 7.34 -6.21 11.30
C ALA A 297 7.75 -6.39 12.77
N ASP A 298 9.02 -6.15 13.06
CA ASP A 298 9.61 -6.33 14.39
C ASP A 298 9.11 -5.27 15.38
N GLN A 299 8.83 -4.06 14.88
CA GLN A 299 8.36 -2.91 15.66
C GLN A 299 6.93 -3.08 16.17
N LEU A 300 6.07 -3.78 15.42
CA LEU A 300 4.69 -4.10 15.82
C LEU A 300 4.61 -5.20 16.88
N GLN A 301 5.67 -6.00 17.04
CA GLN A 301 5.72 -7.11 17.99
C GLN A 301 5.89 -6.63 19.45
N ALA A 302 6.46 -5.45 19.69
CA ALA A 302 6.77 -4.95 21.04
C ALA A 302 5.60 -4.29 21.79
N LEU A 303 4.53 -3.85 21.10
CA LEU A 303 3.77 -2.68 21.57
C LEU A 303 2.37 -2.93 22.18
N ILE A 304 1.61 -3.92 21.72
CA ILE A 304 0.15 -3.89 21.89
C ILE A 304 -0.29 -4.73 23.10
N GLY A 305 -0.17 -4.14 24.29
CA GLY A 305 -0.52 -4.76 25.57
C GLY A 305 -2.01 -4.86 25.90
N THR A 306 -2.93 -4.07 25.32
CA THR A 306 -4.35 -4.09 25.79
C THR A 306 -5.41 -3.59 24.77
N THR A 307 -5.97 -4.51 23.95
CA THR A 307 -7.34 -4.57 23.31
C THR A 307 -7.81 -3.48 22.27
N PRO A 308 -8.72 -3.77 21.30
CA PRO A 308 -8.43 -3.71 19.85
C PRO A 308 -9.39 -2.86 18.95
N PRO A 309 -9.04 -2.65 17.65
CA PRO A 309 -9.84 -3.27 16.56
C PRO A 309 -9.10 -4.33 15.70
N VAL A 310 -7.77 -4.41 15.74
CA VAL A 310 -7.01 -5.62 15.35
C VAL A 310 -6.11 -5.97 16.53
N SER A 311 -6.30 -7.12 17.16
CA SER A 311 -5.49 -7.47 18.34
C SER A 311 -4.02 -7.67 17.94
N LEU A 312 -3.08 -7.34 18.82
CA LEU A 312 -1.65 -7.70 18.72
C LEU A 312 -1.46 -9.12 18.18
N VAL A 313 -2.29 -10.02 18.70
CA VAL A 313 -2.30 -11.44 18.39
C VAL A 313 -2.61 -11.64 16.92
N ALA A 314 -3.67 -11.01 16.41
CA ALA A 314 -4.04 -11.10 15.00
C ALA A 314 -2.95 -10.54 14.08
N LEU A 315 -2.35 -9.40 14.42
CA LEU A 315 -1.27 -8.83 13.62
C LEU A 315 0.01 -9.67 13.65
N ARG A 316 0.39 -10.21 14.82
CA ARG A 316 1.51 -11.16 14.94
C ARG A 316 1.29 -12.42 14.11
N PHE A 317 0.07 -12.96 14.14
CA PHE A 317 -0.27 -14.09 13.28
C PHE A 317 -0.23 -13.70 11.80
N ALA A 318 -0.70 -12.50 11.43
CA ALA A 318 -0.55 -11.99 10.06
C ALA A 318 0.90 -11.95 9.60
N MET A 319 1.78 -11.37 10.42
CA MET A 319 3.21 -11.24 10.12
C MET A 319 3.87 -12.61 10.05
N LYS A 320 3.55 -13.50 11.00
CA LYS A 320 4.07 -14.86 11.00
C LYS A 320 3.62 -15.63 9.76
N SER A 321 2.36 -15.50 9.37
CA SER A 321 1.83 -16.12 8.15
C SER A 321 2.46 -15.53 6.89
N ALA A 322 2.80 -14.24 6.90
CA ALA A 322 3.44 -13.56 5.78
C ALA A 322 4.84 -14.10 5.45
N GLU A 323 5.57 -14.65 6.44
CA GLU A 323 6.88 -15.30 6.23
C GLU A 323 6.77 -16.48 5.25
N SER A 324 5.64 -17.19 5.30
CA SER A 324 5.34 -18.36 4.49
C SER A 324 4.79 -18.02 3.11
N ILE A 325 4.64 -16.73 2.77
CA ILE A 325 4.16 -16.26 1.48
C ILE A 325 5.33 -16.07 0.53
N ALA A 326 5.19 -16.68 -0.63
CA ALA A 326 6.18 -16.70 -1.69
C ALA A 326 5.77 -15.80 -2.85
N MET A 327 6.73 -15.06 -3.36
CA MET A 327 6.66 -14.45 -4.68
C MET A 327 7.10 -15.46 -5.74
N ILE A 328 6.32 -15.60 -6.80
CA ILE A 328 6.61 -16.48 -7.94
C ILE A 328 6.95 -15.63 -9.17
N ARG A 329 8.10 -15.90 -9.77
CA ARG A 329 8.62 -15.18 -10.94
C ARG A 329 9.14 -16.12 -12.02
N SER A 330 9.20 -15.64 -13.26
CA SER A 330 10.04 -16.21 -14.31
C SER A 330 11.02 -15.15 -14.80
N GLY A 331 12.31 -15.37 -14.54
CA GLY A 331 13.33 -14.34 -14.68
C GLY A 331 12.96 -13.09 -13.85
N PHE A 332 12.83 -11.94 -14.53
CA PHE A 332 12.42 -10.68 -13.89
C PHE A 332 10.90 -10.44 -13.90
N ALA A 333 10.13 -11.26 -14.62
CA ALA A 333 8.69 -11.08 -14.75
C ALA A 333 7.96 -11.70 -13.55
N PRO A 334 7.11 -10.94 -12.84
CA PRO A 334 6.26 -11.51 -11.81
C PRO A 334 5.12 -12.30 -12.41
N LEU A 335 4.90 -13.50 -11.87
CA LEU A 335 3.85 -14.42 -12.32
C LEU A 335 2.68 -14.46 -11.35
N GLY A 336 2.97 -14.47 -10.05
CA GLY A 336 1.94 -14.58 -9.02
C GLY A 336 2.51 -14.77 -7.62
N THR A 337 1.64 -15.26 -6.74
CA THR A 337 1.92 -15.55 -5.35
C THR A 337 1.81 -17.06 -5.11
N GLY A 338 2.54 -17.57 -4.12
CA GLY A 338 2.32 -18.89 -3.56
C GLY A 338 2.51 -18.87 -2.05
N PHE A 339 2.33 -20.01 -1.41
CA PHE A 339 2.55 -20.13 0.04
C PHE A 339 3.01 -21.52 0.45
N LEU A 340 3.82 -21.58 1.51
CA LEU A 340 4.40 -22.80 2.04
C LEU A 340 3.40 -23.56 2.91
N VAL A 341 3.23 -24.86 2.67
CA VAL A 341 2.42 -25.78 3.49
C VAL A 341 3.15 -27.11 3.70
N SER A 342 2.70 -27.90 4.67
CA SER A 342 3.11 -29.30 4.80
C SER A 342 2.35 -30.18 3.81
N ALA A 343 3.04 -31.09 3.12
CA ALA A 343 2.40 -32.08 2.25
C ALA A 343 1.36 -32.93 3.01
N ALA A 344 1.63 -33.25 4.28
CA ALA A 344 0.72 -34.03 5.11
C ALA A 344 -0.62 -33.31 5.37
N ASP A 345 -0.58 -32.00 5.61
CA ASP A 345 -1.77 -31.20 5.95
C ASP A 345 -2.74 -31.09 4.77
N ILE A 346 -2.22 -31.18 3.54
CA ILE A 346 -3.02 -31.19 2.31
C ILE A 346 -3.36 -32.61 1.82
N GLY A 347 -3.06 -33.64 2.60
CA GLY A 347 -3.41 -35.03 2.29
C GLY A 347 -2.49 -35.72 1.27
N LEU A 348 -1.25 -35.26 1.14
CA LEU A 348 -0.20 -35.92 0.37
C LEU A 348 0.75 -36.71 1.30
N ASP A 349 1.65 -37.49 0.71
CA ASP A 349 2.62 -38.30 1.44
C ASP A 349 3.52 -37.39 2.33
N PRO A 350 3.56 -37.61 3.67
CA PRO A 350 4.40 -36.85 4.59
C PRO A 350 5.90 -36.87 4.22
N ALA A 351 6.38 -37.91 3.52
CA ALA A 351 7.77 -38.00 3.08
C ALA A 351 8.17 -36.91 2.07
N ILE A 352 7.20 -36.23 1.44
CA ILE A 352 7.44 -35.10 0.54
C ILE A 352 7.92 -33.86 1.33
N GLY A 353 7.53 -33.75 2.60
CA GLY A 353 7.86 -32.62 3.48
C GLY A 353 7.12 -31.34 3.10
N GLN A 354 7.83 -30.21 3.09
CA GLN A 354 7.24 -28.92 2.74
C GLN A 354 7.11 -28.73 1.23
N VAL A 355 6.03 -28.07 0.82
CA VAL A 355 5.68 -27.74 -0.57
C VAL A 355 5.10 -26.33 -0.67
N VAL A 356 5.21 -25.71 -1.85
CA VAL A 356 4.59 -24.42 -2.15
C VAL A 356 3.33 -24.64 -2.97
N ILE A 357 2.23 -24.03 -2.56
CA ILE A 357 0.96 -24.01 -3.30
C ILE A 357 0.85 -22.71 -4.09
N THR A 358 0.35 -22.80 -5.31
CA THR A 358 -0.07 -21.67 -6.15
C THR A 358 -1.15 -22.11 -7.14
N ASN A 359 -1.62 -21.23 -8.02
CA ASN A 359 -2.58 -21.59 -9.06
C ASN A 359 -1.94 -22.35 -10.22
N ALA A 360 -2.70 -23.24 -10.86
CA ALA A 360 -2.24 -23.97 -12.04
C ALA A 360 -2.03 -23.07 -13.26
N HIS A 361 -2.76 -21.96 -13.36
CA HIS A 361 -2.52 -20.93 -14.37
C HIS A 361 -1.27 -20.08 -14.11
N VAL A 362 -0.64 -20.18 -12.92
CA VAL A 362 0.64 -19.53 -12.63
C VAL A 362 1.79 -20.46 -13.00
N VAL A 363 1.74 -21.71 -12.53
CA VAL A 363 2.75 -22.76 -12.83
C VAL A 363 2.05 -24.08 -13.13
N SER A 364 2.29 -24.69 -14.28
CA SER A 364 1.79 -26.04 -14.60
C SER A 364 2.64 -26.75 -15.65
N ASP A 365 2.57 -28.08 -15.67
CA ASP A 365 3.18 -28.94 -16.67
C ASP A 365 2.20 -30.08 -17.05
N PRO A 366 1.70 -30.13 -18.30
CA PRO A 366 1.94 -29.17 -19.38
C PRO A 366 1.39 -27.78 -19.04
N SER A 367 1.96 -26.74 -19.66
CA SER A 367 1.52 -25.35 -19.46
C SER A 367 0.04 -25.18 -19.80
N GLN A 368 -0.73 -24.67 -18.84
CA GLN A 368 -2.16 -24.35 -18.96
C GLN A 368 -2.37 -22.83 -18.89
N SER A 369 -3.18 -22.28 -19.78
CA SER A 369 -3.52 -20.83 -19.79
C SER A 369 -2.30 -19.90 -19.84
N GLY A 370 -1.17 -20.35 -20.41
CA GLY A 370 0.07 -19.58 -20.46
C GLY A 370 0.92 -19.63 -19.18
N ALA A 371 0.62 -20.55 -18.26
CA ALA A 371 1.42 -20.78 -17.05
C ALA A 371 2.88 -21.08 -17.37
N ALA A 372 3.78 -20.67 -16.49
CA ALA A 372 5.20 -20.99 -16.61
C ALA A 372 5.46 -22.48 -16.34
N LEU A 373 6.45 -23.03 -17.03
CA LEU A 373 6.96 -24.38 -16.74
C LEU A 373 7.80 -24.35 -15.46
N PRO A 374 7.83 -25.44 -14.66
CA PRO A 374 8.52 -25.45 -13.37
C PRO A 374 10.02 -25.11 -13.49
N GLY A 375 10.67 -25.46 -14.60
CA GLY A 375 12.10 -25.16 -14.83
C GLY A 375 12.41 -23.66 -14.96
N ASP A 376 11.43 -22.84 -15.34
CA ASP A 376 11.60 -21.40 -15.57
C ASP A 376 11.19 -20.55 -14.36
N VAL A 377 10.79 -21.19 -13.26
CA VAL A 377 10.18 -20.55 -12.10
C VAL A 377 11.18 -20.38 -10.96
N GLN A 378 11.18 -19.17 -10.41
CA GLN A 378 11.87 -18.79 -9.19
C GLN A 378 10.86 -18.44 -8.11
N VAL A 379 11.15 -18.89 -6.88
CA VAL A 379 10.33 -18.70 -5.69
C VAL A 379 11.15 -17.97 -4.63
N THR A 380 10.63 -16.87 -4.10
CA THR A 380 11.32 -16.06 -3.08
C THR A 380 10.38 -15.73 -1.93
N PHE A 381 10.82 -15.96 -0.70
CA PHE A 381 10.12 -15.53 0.52
C PHE A 381 10.70 -14.19 0.98
N GLN A 382 10.03 -13.09 0.66
CA GLN A 382 10.61 -11.74 0.82
C GLN A 382 10.95 -11.35 2.27
N LEU A 383 10.26 -11.94 3.25
CA LEU A 383 10.52 -11.66 4.66
C LEU A 383 11.72 -12.45 5.21
N GLN A 384 12.19 -13.48 4.51
CA GLN A 384 13.37 -14.26 4.90
C GLN A 384 14.66 -13.41 4.81
N PRO A 385 15.60 -13.55 5.74
CA PRO A 385 16.92 -12.92 5.62
C PRO A 385 17.64 -13.33 4.32
N GLY A 386 18.24 -12.35 3.63
CA GLY A 386 19.12 -12.60 2.48
C GLY A 386 18.45 -12.78 1.12
N ASN A 387 17.13 -12.60 0.99
CA ASN A 387 16.39 -12.71 -0.28
C ASN A 387 16.73 -14.00 -1.06
N LYS A 388 16.76 -15.13 -0.36
CA LYS A 388 17.12 -16.42 -0.94
C LYS A 388 16.13 -16.79 -2.05
N VAL A 389 16.68 -17.15 -3.21
CA VAL A 389 15.92 -17.59 -4.37
C VAL A 389 15.91 -19.12 -4.42
N TYR A 390 14.73 -19.70 -4.56
CA TYR A 390 14.51 -21.12 -4.69
C TYR A 390 14.06 -21.45 -6.12
N THR A 391 14.43 -22.63 -6.60
CA THR A 391 13.97 -23.17 -7.89
C THR A 391 13.07 -24.38 -7.65
N VAL A 392 12.15 -24.63 -8.57
CA VAL A 392 11.21 -25.75 -8.48
C VAL A 392 11.89 -27.04 -8.95
N ALA A 393 11.85 -28.08 -8.11
CA ALA A 393 12.35 -29.42 -8.44
C ALA A 393 11.36 -30.17 -9.32
N LYS A 394 10.09 -30.15 -8.92
CA LYS A 394 8.99 -30.79 -9.65
C LYS A 394 7.64 -30.27 -9.17
N ILE A 395 6.63 -30.45 -10.00
CA ILE A 395 5.23 -30.39 -9.59
C ILE A 395 4.87 -31.75 -8.97
N VAL A 396 4.46 -31.74 -7.70
CA VAL A 396 4.04 -32.93 -6.96
C VAL A 396 2.64 -33.35 -7.38
N LYS A 397 1.76 -32.37 -7.57
CA LYS A 397 0.37 -32.58 -7.98
C LYS A 397 -0.19 -31.34 -8.66
N CYS A 398 -1.05 -31.51 -9.65
CA CYS A 398 -1.65 -30.40 -10.40
C CYS A 398 -3.12 -30.65 -10.71
N LEU A 399 -4.01 -29.87 -10.09
CA LEU A 399 -5.42 -29.81 -10.47
C LEU A 399 -5.57 -28.73 -11.53
N SER A 400 -6.09 -29.10 -12.70
CA SER A 400 -6.17 -28.23 -13.88
C SER A 400 -6.93 -26.93 -13.63
N VAL A 401 -6.71 -25.93 -14.49
CA VAL A 401 -7.38 -24.62 -14.44
C VAL A 401 -8.91 -24.76 -14.50
N GLY A 402 -9.42 -25.76 -15.22
CA GLY A 402 -10.86 -26.04 -15.33
C GLY A 402 -11.46 -26.75 -14.11
N THR A 403 -10.64 -27.12 -13.12
CA THR A 403 -11.11 -27.78 -11.88
C THR A 403 -10.83 -26.89 -10.67
N HIS A 404 -9.76 -27.16 -9.93
CA HIS A 404 -9.41 -26.42 -8.71
C HIS A 404 -8.34 -25.37 -8.94
N ASP A 405 -7.73 -25.35 -10.13
CA ASP A 405 -6.69 -24.41 -10.52
C ASP A 405 -5.59 -24.31 -9.46
N CYS A 406 -4.95 -25.43 -9.14
CA CYS A 406 -4.00 -25.56 -8.04
C CYS A 406 -2.81 -26.41 -8.45
N SER A 407 -1.61 -25.90 -8.19
CA SER A 407 -0.34 -26.60 -8.38
C SER A 407 0.43 -26.69 -7.07
N VAL A 408 0.97 -27.88 -6.80
CA VAL A 408 1.80 -28.17 -5.62
C VAL A 408 3.24 -28.34 -6.07
N LEU A 409 4.11 -27.43 -5.65
CA LEU A 409 5.51 -27.35 -6.08
C LEU A 409 6.43 -27.87 -4.98
N LYS A 410 7.30 -28.82 -5.31
CA LYS A 410 8.45 -29.16 -4.46
C LYS A 410 9.66 -28.35 -4.92
N LEU A 411 10.33 -27.68 -3.99
CA LEU A 411 11.54 -26.91 -4.27
C LEU A 411 12.79 -27.80 -4.23
N ASN A 412 13.85 -27.42 -4.95
CA ASN A 412 15.13 -28.17 -4.97
C ASN A 412 15.85 -28.17 -3.62
N ASN A 413 15.60 -27.16 -2.79
CA ASN A 413 16.13 -27.07 -1.44
C ASN A 413 14.96 -26.89 -0.47
N ASP A 414 15.06 -27.52 0.70
CA ASP A 414 14.08 -27.30 1.75
C ASP A 414 14.13 -25.85 2.27
N VAL A 415 12.98 -25.38 2.73
CA VAL A 415 12.82 -24.03 3.26
C VAL A 415 13.04 -24.09 4.77
N SER A 416 14.25 -23.74 5.21
CA SER A 416 14.55 -23.63 6.64
C SER A 416 13.97 -22.34 7.21
N ASP A 417 13.67 -22.36 8.51
CA ASP A 417 13.33 -21.17 9.31
C ASP A 417 12.02 -20.47 8.92
N ILE A 418 11.15 -21.16 8.18
CA ILE A 418 9.79 -20.71 7.84
C ILE A 418 8.81 -21.81 8.20
N ASP A 419 7.84 -21.48 9.04
CA ASP A 419 6.79 -22.42 9.44
C ASP A 419 5.75 -22.55 8.31
N PRO A 420 5.35 -23.76 7.90
CA PRO A 420 4.29 -23.92 6.92
C PRO A 420 2.94 -23.41 7.45
N LEU A 421 2.10 -22.89 6.55
CA LEU A 421 0.76 -22.43 6.90
C LEU A 421 -0.18 -23.61 7.16
N GLU A 422 -1.03 -23.45 8.18
CA GLU A 422 -2.12 -24.37 8.46
C GLU A 422 -3.28 -24.12 7.48
N VAL A 423 -3.74 -25.19 6.83
CA VAL A 423 -4.88 -25.18 5.92
C VAL A 423 -6.10 -25.80 6.59
N VAL A 424 -7.27 -25.20 6.38
CA VAL A 424 -8.54 -25.72 6.90
C VAL A 424 -9.64 -25.64 5.85
N ASP A 425 -10.70 -26.40 6.06
CA ASP A 425 -11.88 -26.33 5.20
C ASP A 425 -12.71 -25.08 5.49
N LEU A 426 -13.57 -24.73 4.54
CA LEU A 426 -14.63 -23.75 4.74
C LEU A 426 -15.59 -24.26 5.83
N PRO A 427 -16.20 -23.34 6.60
CA PRO A 427 -17.20 -23.72 7.59
C PRO A 427 -18.45 -24.29 6.91
N LEU A 428 -19.20 -25.15 7.60
CA LEU A 428 -20.44 -25.74 7.06
C LEU A 428 -21.55 -24.71 6.83
N VAL A 429 -21.51 -23.59 7.56
CA VAL A 429 -22.45 -22.47 7.47
C VAL A 429 -21.68 -21.15 7.58
N MET A 430 -22.25 -20.06 7.08
CA MET A 430 -21.62 -18.74 7.18
C MET A 430 -21.36 -18.40 8.66
N PRO A 431 -20.10 -18.13 9.06
CA PRO A 431 -19.79 -17.84 10.45
C PRO A 431 -20.32 -16.44 10.83
N PRO A 432 -20.61 -16.20 12.13
CA PRO A 432 -21.01 -14.88 12.62
C PRO A 432 -20.00 -13.78 12.30
N ASP A 433 -18.71 -14.16 12.21
CA ASP A 433 -17.61 -13.31 11.76
C ASP A 433 -17.00 -13.89 10.47
N PRO A 434 -17.50 -13.45 9.30
CA PRO A 434 -17.06 -13.95 8.01
C PRO A 434 -15.80 -13.23 7.53
N THR A 435 -14.73 -13.23 8.31
CA THR A 435 -13.44 -12.64 7.89
C THR A 435 -12.81 -13.44 6.73
N ALA A 436 -12.33 -12.74 5.69
CA ALA A 436 -11.54 -13.29 4.60
C ALA A 436 -10.45 -12.29 4.16
N VAL A 437 -9.20 -12.52 4.55
CA VAL A 437 -8.07 -11.61 4.28
C VAL A 437 -7.09 -12.26 3.32
N VAL A 438 -6.48 -11.46 2.43
CA VAL A 438 -5.46 -11.92 1.49
C VAL A 438 -4.11 -11.28 1.80
N ILE A 439 -3.06 -12.08 1.79
CA ILE A 439 -1.67 -11.63 1.83
C ILE A 439 -0.99 -12.15 0.57
N GLY A 440 -0.33 -11.27 -0.18
CA GLY A 440 0.35 -11.67 -1.41
C GLY A 440 1.22 -10.59 -2.03
N HIS A 441 1.60 -10.81 -3.29
CA HIS A 441 2.49 -9.94 -4.05
C HIS A 441 1.76 -9.28 -5.23
N PRO A 442 0.90 -8.28 -4.99
CA PRO A 442 0.24 -7.56 -6.07
C PRO A 442 1.29 -6.94 -6.99
N LEU A 443 1.06 -7.08 -8.30
CA LEU A 443 1.91 -6.66 -9.41
C LEU A 443 3.35 -7.18 -9.31
N GLY A 444 3.61 -8.23 -8.52
CA GLY A 444 4.95 -8.72 -8.24
C GLY A 444 5.81 -7.78 -7.40
N GLN A 445 5.20 -6.87 -6.67
CA GLN A 445 5.86 -5.90 -5.81
C GLN A 445 6.03 -6.47 -4.38
N GLU A 446 6.42 -5.60 -3.44
CA GLU A 446 6.56 -5.97 -2.03
C GLU A 446 5.30 -6.63 -1.48
N ILE A 447 5.49 -7.49 -0.47
CA ILE A 447 4.38 -8.16 0.21
C ILE A 447 3.36 -7.14 0.71
N SER A 448 2.09 -7.39 0.39
CA SER A 448 0.99 -6.50 0.73
C SER A 448 -0.05 -7.24 1.55
N PHE A 449 -0.66 -6.51 2.50
CA PHE A 449 -1.68 -7.03 3.40
C PHE A 449 -3.00 -6.33 3.13
N SER A 450 -3.99 -7.08 2.66
CA SER A 450 -5.31 -6.54 2.35
C SER A 450 -6.25 -6.72 3.54
N PHE A 451 -6.05 -5.92 4.59
CA PHE A 451 -6.91 -5.93 5.78
C PHE A 451 -8.26 -5.20 5.59
N LEU A 452 -8.39 -4.37 4.55
CA LEU A 452 -9.59 -3.57 4.28
C LEU A 452 -10.71 -4.41 3.66
N ASP A 453 -11.93 -4.31 4.20
CA ASP A 453 -13.15 -4.99 3.72
C ASP A 453 -13.01 -6.52 3.53
N GLY A 454 -12.07 -7.13 4.26
CA GLY A 454 -11.72 -8.56 4.19
C GLY A 454 -12.86 -9.45 4.68
N ARG A 455 -13.82 -9.79 3.81
CA ARG A 455 -15.06 -10.46 4.21
C ARG A 455 -15.48 -11.56 3.23
N LEU A 456 -15.71 -12.76 3.76
CA LEU A 456 -16.39 -13.86 3.09
C LEU A 456 -17.86 -13.49 2.83
N VAL A 457 -18.27 -13.52 1.56
CA VAL A 457 -19.59 -13.11 1.10
C VAL A 457 -20.50 -14.32 0.94
N ALA A 458 -20.02 -15.35 0.25
CA ALA A 458 -20.75 -16.59 -0.01
C ALA A 458 -19.76 -17.70 -0.32
N PHE A 459 -20.19 -18.96 -0.20
CA PHE A 459 -19.43 -20.10 -0.67
C PHE A 459 -20.38 -21.24 -1.03
N GLU A 460 -19.94 -22.09 -1.95
CA GLU A 460 -20.73 -23.26 -2.34
C GLU A 460 -20.84 -24.26 -1.19
N PRO A 461 -21.91 -25.08 -1.14
CA PRO A 461 -22.00 -26.19 -0.20
C PRO A 461 -20.82 -27.16 -0.34
N LEU A 462 -20.56 -27.91 0.73
CA LEU A 462 -19.50 -28.92 0.75
C LEU A 462 -19.62 -29.86 -0.45
N ALA A 463 -18.58 -29.92 -1.26
CA ALA A 463 -18.46 -30.83 -2.39
C ALA A 463 -17.24 -31.75 -2.20
N GLU A 464 -17.41 -33.04 -2.47
CA GLU A 464 -16.36 -34.05 -2.25
C GLU A 464 -15.15 -33.83 -3.15
N ALA A 465 -15.28 -34.11 -4.45
CA ALA A 465 -14.16 -34.07 -5.42
C ALA A 465 -14.30 -32.97 -6.49
N LYS A 466 -15.23 -32.04 -6.29
CA LYS A 466 -15.45 -30.89 -7.17
C LYS A 466 -14.91 -29.61 -6.51
N PRO A 467 -14.44 -28.64 -7.30
CA PRO A 467 -14.02 -27.36 -6.76
C PRO A 467 -15.19 -26.72 -6.01
N GLN A 468 -14.92 -26.31 -4.77
CA GLN A 468 -15.85 -25.54 -3.96
C GLN A 468 -15.39 -24.09 -3.98
N ARG A 469 -16.20 -23.23 -4.60
CA ARG A 469 -15.89 -21.81 -4.75
C ARG A 469 -16.30 -21.02 -3.52
N MET A 470 -15.57 -19.94 -3.28
CA MET A 470 -15.89 -18.93 -2.28
C MET A 470 -15.78 -17.55 -2.89
N HIS A 471 -16.76 -16.70 -2.59
CA HIS A 471 -16.74 -15.28 -2.90
C HIS A 471 -16.40 -14.47 -1.66
N TYR A 472 -15.49 -13.53 -1.80
CA TYR A 472 -15.10 -12.63 -0.72
C TYR A 472 -14.73 -11.24 -1.25
N ARG A 473 -14.67 -10.26 -0.35
CA ARG A 473 -14.17 -8.92 -0.63
C ARG A 473 -12.82 -8.74 0.03
N SER A 474 -11.90 -8.15 -0.71
CA SER A 474 -10.55 -7.77 -0.29
C SER A 474 -9.91 -7.02 -1.47
N PRO A 475 -9.17 -5.93 -1.26
CA PRO A 475 -8.35 -5.34 -2.32
C PRO A 475 -7.38 -6.38 -2.89
N THR A 476 -7.43 -6.63 -4.19
CA THR A 476 -6.51 -7.53 -4.90
C THR A 476 -6.22 -6.95 -6.29
N ASP A 477 -4.97 -7.06 -6.74
CA ASP A 477 -4.52 -6.63 -8.07
C ASP A 477 -3.94 -7.83 -8.84
N ASN A 478 -3.66 -7.63 -10.13
CA ASN A 478 -2.90 -8.62 -10.93
C ASN A 478 -1.62 -9.03 -10.18
N GLY A 479 -1.30 -10.32 -10.10
CA GLY A 479 -0.19 -10.84 -9.27
C GLY A 479 -0.61 -11.41 -7.91
N SER A 480 -1.84 -11.13 -7.45
CA SER A 480 -2.44 -11.79 -6.28
C SER A 480 -2.89 -13.24 -6.55
N SER A 481 -2.90 -13.71 -7.81
CA SER A 481 -3.15 -15.11 -8.16
C SER A 481 -2.26 -16.05 -7.35
N GLY A 482 -2.86 -17.01 -6.65
CA GLY A 482 -2.14 -17.96 -5.79
C GLY A 482 -1.92 -17.50 -4.36
N SER A 483 -2.40 -16.31 -4.00
CA SER A 483 -2.36 -15.84 -2.61
C SER A 483 -3.29 -16.67 -1.73
N PRO A 484 -2.89 -17.03 -0.51
CA PRO A 484 -3.80 -17.66 0.44
C PRO A 484 -4.87 -16.67 0.93
N VAL A 485 -6.06 -17.21 1.17
CA VAL A 485 -7.18 -16.51 1.81
C VAL A 485 -7.29 -17.00 3.25
N PHE A 486 -7.13 -16.11 4.21
CA PHE A 486 -7.15 -16.39 5.64
C PHE A 486 -8.51 -16.11 6.27
N ASN A 487 -8.93 -16.97 7.19
CA ASN A 487 -10.02 -16.67 8.11
C ASN A 487 -9.52 -15.86 9.33
N ARG A 488 -10.43 -15.50 10.25
CA ARG A 488 -10.12 -14.78 11.49
C ARG A 488 -9.05 -15.45 12.36
N ASN A 489 -8.91 -16.76 12.26
CA ASN A 489 -7.95 -17.55 13.04
C ASN A 489 -6.61 -17.73 12.32
N TRP A 490 -6.35 -16.98 11.24
CA TRP A 490 -5.12 -17.04 10.44
C TRP A 490 -4.82 -18.42 9.84
N LYS A 491 -5.89 -19.18 9.58
CA LYS A 491 -5.81 -20.44 8.84
C LYS A 491 -6.23 -20.21 7.39
N VAL A 492 -5.54 -20.86 6.47
CA VAL A 492 -5.83 -20.75 5.04
C VAL A 492 -7.09 -21.55 4.72
N VAL A 493 -8.14 -20.85 4.30
CA VAL A 493 -9.42 -21.45 3.90
C VAL A 493 -9.54 -21.63 2.38
N GLY A 494 -8.75 -20.91 1.60
CA GLY A 494 -8.77 -21.00 0.14
C GLY A 494 -7.58 -20.34 -0.54
N ILE A 495 -7.52 -20.47 -1.86
CA ILE A 495 -6.54 -19.84 -2.74
C ILE A 495 -7.26 -18.80 -3.58
N HIS A 496 -6.72 -17.57 -3.67
CA HIS A 496 -7.23 -16.54 -4.56
C HIS A 496 -7.06 -16.99 -6.02
N HIS A 497 -8.18 -17.12 -6.72
CA HIS A 497 -8.22 -17.61 -8.09
C HIS A 497 -8.34 -16.45 -9.09
N LYS A 498 -9.34 -15.58 -8.91
CA LYS A 498 -9.56 -14.42 -9.79
C LYS A 498 -10.51 -13.41 -9.17
N TYR A 499 -10.62 -12.24 -9.80
CA TYR A 499 -11.73 -11.32 -9.61
C TYR A 499 -12.90 -11.65 -10.54
N VAL A 500 -14.14 -11.56 -10.04
CA VAL A 500 -15.37 -11.79 -10.81
C VAL A 500 -16.30 -10.59 -10.66
N GLU A 501 -16.51 -9.86 -11.77
CA GLU A 501 -17.23 -8.59 -11.77
C GLU A 501 -18.75 -8.75 -11.60
N ASN A 502 -19.34 -9.78 -12.21
CA ASN A 502 -20.79 -10.08 -12.18
C ASN A 502 -21.02 -11.49 -11.62
N ALA A 503 -20.50 -11.74 -10.44
CA ALA A 503 -20.56 -13.05 -9.81
C ALA A 503 -22.00 -13.40 -9.44
N SER A 504 -22.48 -14.56 -9.88
CA SER A 504 -23.74 -15.12 -9.41
C SER A 504 -23.57 -15.56 -7.94
N PRO A 505 -24.48 -15.20 -7.02
CA PRO A 505 -24.37 -15.58 -5.62
C PRO A 505 -24.25 -17.10 -5.44
N LEU A 506 -23.19 -17.55 -4.77
CA LEU A 506 -22.95 -18.99 -4.52
C LEU A 506 -23.92 -19.58 -3.49
N ASP A 507 -24.64 -18.74 -2.75
CA ASP A 507 -25.67 -19.13 -1.79
C ASP A 507 -27.08 -19.24 -2.42
N GLY A 508 -27.17 -19.14 -3.76
CA GLY A 508 -28.42 -19.29 -4.51
C GLY A 508 -29.37 -18.10 -4.43
N LYS A 509 -28.93 -16.96 -3.85
CA LYS A 509 -29.71 -15.72 -3.85
C LYS A 509 -29.78 -15.11 -5.25
N ALA A 510 -30.87 -14.37 -5.51
CA ALA A 510 -31.02 -13.62 -6.75
C ALA A 510 -30.09 -12.38 -6.78
N GLY A 511 -29.64 -12.01 -7.98
CA GLY A 511 -28.79 -10.85 -8.22
C GLY A 511 -27.40 -11.23 -8.71
N VAL A 512 -26.54 -10.23 -8.87
CA VAL A 512 -25.11 -10.38 -9.14
C VAL A 512 -24.34 -9.37 -8.31
N TYR A 513 -23.09 -9.67 -7.98
CA TYR A 513 -22.19 -8.72 -7.32
C TYR A 513 -20.76 -8.95 -7.74
N SER A 514 -19.91 -7.95 -7.55
CA SER A 514 -18.48 -8.11 -7.74
C SER A 514 -17.84 -8.72 -6.49
N ALA A 515 -16.99 -9.72 -6.68
CA ALA A 515 -16.25 -10.37 -5.61
C ALA A 515 -14.95 -10.99 -6.15
N ASN A 516 -14.00 -11.20 -5.24
CA ASN A 516 -12.94 -12.15 -5.49
C ASN A 516 -13.50 -13.56 -5.37
N GLU A 517 -13.13 -14.42 -6.31
CA GLU A 517 -13.39 -15.85 -6.26
C GLU A 517 -12.12 -16.56 -5.80
N GLY A 518 -12.27 -17.41 -4.79
CA GLY A 518 -11.25 -18.34 -4.35
C GLY A 518 -11.74 -19.78 -4.45
N ILE A 519 -10.79 -20.72 -4.46
CA ILE A 519 -11.08 -22.16 -4.38
C ILE A 519 -10.75 -22.64 -2.96
N SER A 520 -11.69 -23.37 -2.35
CA SER A 520 -11.55 -23.91 -0.99
C SER A 520 -10.35 -24.85 -0.88
N MET A 521 -9.51 -24.63 0.13
CA MET A 521 -8.42 -25.55 0.47
C MET A 521 -8.96 -26.93 0.85
N GLY A 522 -10.11 -27.00 1.52
CA GLY A 522 -10.73 -28.30 1.84
C GLY A 522 -11.12 -29.10 0.61
N SER A 523 -11.66 -28.44 -0.43
CA SER A 523 -11.98 -29.11 -1.71
C SER A 523 -10.73 -29.64 -2.41
N ILE A 524 -9.65 -28.86 -2.41
CA ILE A 524 -8.34 -29.26 -2.94
C ILE A 524 -7.81 -30.48 -2.18
N CYS A 525 -7.83 -30.46 -0.84
CA CYS A 525 -7.36 -31.56 -0.01
C CYS A 525 -8.15 -32.85 -0.24
N ARG A 526 -9.48 -32.75 -0.39
CA ARG A 526 -10.33 -33.92 -0.71
C ARG A 526 -10.03 -34.46 -2.11
N ALA A 527 -9.85 -33.60 -3.10
CA ALA A 527 -9.45 -34.00 -4.45
C ALA A 527 -8.11 -34.76 -4.42
N PHE A 528 -7.12 -34.26 -3.65
CA PHE A 528 -5.84 -34.94 -3.49
C PHE A 528 -5.97 -36.32 -2.83
N LYS A 529 -6.75 -36.42 -1.74
CA LYS A 529 -7.03 -37.70 -1.05
C LYS A 529 -7.79 -38.68 -1.93
N ALA A 530 -8.64 -38.20 -2.84
CA ALA A 530 -9.33 -39.00 -3.84
C ALA A 530 -8.44 -39.42 -5.02
N GLY A 531 -7.15 -39.07 -5.01
CA GLY A 531 -6.20 -39.43 -6.06
C GLY A 531 -6.23 -38.53 -7.29
N LEU A 532 -6.95 -37.40 -7.27
CA LEU A 532 -7.01 -36.46 -8.39
C LEU A 532 -5.79 -35.53 -8.42
N GLY A 533 -5.34 -35.20 -9.64
CA GLY A 533 -4.27 -34.25 -9.92
C GLY A 533 -2.89 -34.86 -10.09
#